data_AF-A0AAI9SCQ2-F1
#
_entry.id   AF-A0AAI9SCQ2-F1
#
_cell.length_a   1.000
_cell.length_b   1.000
_cell.length_c   1.000
_cell.angle_alpha   90.00
_cell.angle_beta   90.00
_cell.angle_gamma   90.00
#
_symmetry.space_group_name_H-M   'P 1'
#
loop_
_entity.id
_entity.type
_entity.pdbx_description
1 polymer ?
#
loop_
_entity_poly.entity_id
_entity_poly.type
_entity_poly.pdbx_seq_one_letter_code
_entity_poly.pdbx_strand_id
1 'polypeptide(L)'
;MQPIDYFKRQAKNLLQDLKTRKLDTETGRFVYVPRFFDIESLILNLLIRRSEREEAPTLMRAQHIIARILDFESWDDLIHAPEDQFEFCKLLFENQDKIDFEEWASHEYLVNLDRIMVGKSSESLSYTERKALLQKYLDEHAGRWDGHPCGYFLPEEGSEQELRSAVRKSRIC
;
A
#
# COMPACT_ATOMS: atom_id res chain seq x y z
N MET A 1 -13.40 -15.70 2.43
CA MET A 1 -11.92 -15.80 2.40
C MET A 1 -11.43 -15.09 3.64
N GLN A 2 -10.63 -15.75 4.49
CA GLN A 2 -10.14 -15.11 5.72
C GLN A 2 -9.18 -13.96 5.34
N PRO A 3 -9.14 -12.83 6.07
CA PRO A 3 -8.22 -11.73 5.77
C PRO A 3 -6.77 -12.17 5.62
N ILE A 4 -6.35 -13.18 6.39
CA ILE A 4 -5.01 -13.77 6.25
C ILE A 4 -4.74 -14.41 4.88
N ASP A 5 -5.74 -15.04 4.26
CA ASP A 5 -5.59 -15.65 2.93
C ASP A 5 -5.39 -14.57 1.86
N TYR A 6 -5.99 -13.39 2.06
CA TYR A 6 -5.77 -12.23 1.21
C TYR A 6 -4.29 -11.82 1.23
N PHE A 7 -3.73 -11.58 2.42
CA PHE A 7 -2.33 -11.15 2.54
C PHE A 7 -1.34 -12.23 2.09
N LYS A 8 -1.64 -13.52 2.35
CA LYS A 8 -0.83 -14.63 1.81
C LYS A 8 -0.79 -14.61 0.28
N ARG A 9 -1.92 -14.30 -0.38
CA ARG A 9 -1.96 -14.13 -1.84
C ARG A 9 -1.15 -12.92 -2.28
N GLN A 10 -1.27 -11.78 -1.60
CA GLN A 10 -0.51 -10.57 -1.95
C GLN A 10 1.00 -10.76 -1.78
N ALA A 11 1.45 -11.46 -0.74
CA ALA A 11 2.85 -11.80 -0.57
C ALA A 11 3.39 -12.71 -1.71
N LYS A 12 2.56 -13.63 -2.24
CA LYS A 12 2.94 -14.44 -3.40
C LYS A 12 3.03 -13.62 -4.68
N ASN A 13 2.11 -12.67 -4.88
CA ASN A 13 2.15 -11.75 -6.02
C ASN A 13 3.42 -10.88 -5.96
N LEU A 14 3.72 -10.29 -4.81
CA LEU A 14 4.94 -9.51 -4.60
C LEU A 14 6.20 -10.35 -4.83
N LEU A 15 6.23 -11.60 -4.37
CA LEU A 15 7.35 -12.51 -4.64
C LEU A 15 7.55 -12.76 -6.14
N GLN A 16 6.48 -12.89 -6.92
CA GLN A 16 6.59 -13.05 -8.38
C GLN A 16 7.25 -11.82 -9.00
N ASP A 17 6.85 -10.62 -8.58
CA ASP A 17 7.44 -9.37 -9.07
C ASP A 17 8.89 -9.21 -8.66
N LEU A 18 9.24 -9.47 -7.40
CA LEU A 18 10.61 -9.40 -6.92
C LEU A 18 11.55 -10.37 -7.66
N LYS A 19 11.05 -11.53 -8.11
CA LYS A 19 11.82 -12.50 -8.90
C LYS A 19 12.15 -12.02 -10.31
N THR A 20 11.48 -10.98 -10.81
CA THR A 20 11.79 -10.39 -12.12
C THR A 20 13.07 -9.55 -12.11
N ARG A 21 13.69 -9.36 -10.93
CA ARG A 21 14.91 -8.56 -10.78
C ARG A 21 16.00 -8.99 -11.75
N LYS A 22 16.65 -8.01 -12.36
CA LYS A 22 17.86 -8.18 -13.18
C LYS A 22 18.87 -7.12 -12.78
N LEU A 23 20.15 -7.50 -12.70
CA LEU A 23 21.20 -6.52 -12.47
C LEU A 23 21.44 -5.77 -13.79
N ASP A 24 21.20 -4.47 -13.77
CA ASP A 24 21.63 -3.57 -14.82
C ASP A 24 23.13 -3.30 -14.64
N THR A 25 23.92 -3.74 -15.62
CA THR A 25 25.39 -3.63 -15.59
C THR A 25 25.90 -2.20 -15.77
N GLU A 26 25.10 -1.30 -16.33
CA GLU A 26 25.51 0.10 -16.54
C GLU A 26 25.34 0.92 -15.26
N THR A 27 24.22 0.73 -14.56
CA THR A 27 23.91 1.47 -13.33
C THR A 27 24.34 0.75 -12.05
N GLY A 28 24.61 -0.56 -12.13
CA GLY A 28 24.89 -1.42 -10.99
C GLY A 28 23.67 -1.64 -10.08
N ARG A 29 22.46 -1.35 -10.56
CA ARG A 29 21.20 -1.44 -9.80
C ARG A 29 20.36 -2.62 -10.27
N PHE A 30 19.52 -3.13 -9.39
CA PHE A 30 18.49 -4.08 -9.79
C PHE A 30 17.32 -3.34 -10.43
N VAL A 31 16.93 -3.78 -11.63
CA VAL A 31 15.73 -3.36 -12.34
C VAL A 31 14.70 -4.48 -12.32
N TYR A 32 13.41 -4.14 -12.29
CA TYR A 32 12.30 -5.07 -12.15
C TYR A 32 11.35 -4.94 -13.35
N VAL A 33 10.65 -6.01 -13.68
CA VAL A 33 9.54 -6.00 -14.66
C VAL A 33 8.28 -6.54 -13.96
N PRO A 34 7.75 -5.78 -12.98
CA PRO A 34 6.65 -6.23 -12.16
C PRO A 34 5.32 -6.30 -12.91
N ARG A 35 4.39 -7.11 -12.40
CA ARG A 35 3.02 -7.26 -12.89
C ARG A 35 1.98 -6.79 -11.89
N PHE A 36 2.24 -6.87 -10.58
CA PHE A 36 1.24 -6.58 -9.55
C PHE A 36 1.56 -5.33 -8.74
N PHE A 37 2.81 -5.14 -8.34
CA PHE A 37 3.26 -4.08 -7.45
C PHE A 37 4.18 -3.09 -8.15
N ASP A 38 4.04 -1.82 -7.82
CA ASP A 38 5.01 -0.79 -8.13
C ASP A 38 6.23 -0.95 -7.20
N ILE A 39 7.18 -1.78 -7.64
CA ILE A 39 8.40 -2.08 -6.90
C ILE A 39 9.26 -0.82 -6.71
N GLU A 40 9.25 0.12 -7.66
CA GLU A 40 10.02 1.36 -7.54
C GLU A 40 9.44 2.22 -6.42
N SER A 41 8.12 2.37 -6.36
CA SER A 41 7.45 3.06 -5.26
C SER A 41 7.71 2.40 -3.90
N LEU A 42 7.69 1.06 -3.81
CA LEU A 42 8.05 0.34 -2.58
C LEU A 42 9.51 0.58 -2.15
N ILE A 43 10.44 0.74 -3.10
CA ILE A 43 11.84 1.06 -2.83
C ILE A 43 11.99 2.51 -2.36
N LEU A 44 11.35 3.47 -3.05
CA LEU A 44 11.42 4.89 -2.73
C LEU A 44 10.85 5.19 -1.35
N ASN A 45 9.81 4.47 -0.96
CA ASN A 45 9.19 4.56 0.37
C ASN A 45 9.90 3.70 1.44
N LEU A 46 11.10 3.16 1.14
CA LEU A 46 11.93 2.39 2.06
C LEU A 46 11.28 1.11 2.63
N LEU A 47 10.21 0.63 2.00
CA LEU A 47 9.53 -0.62 2.36
C LEU A 47 10.35 -1.84 1.93
N ILE A 48 11.09 -1.72 0.82
CA ILE A 48 12.13 -2.65 0.40
C ILE A 48 13.48 -2.03 0.72
N ARG A 49 14.20 -2.59 1.70
CA ARG A 49 15.49 -2.04 2.15
C ARG A 49 16.60 -2.37 1.17
N ARG A 50 17.68 -1.57 1.19
CA ARG A 50 18.84 -1.77 0.30
C ARG A 50 19.40 -3.19 0.39
N SER A 51 19.63 -3.70 1.59
CA SER A 51 20.19 -5.03 1.83
C SER A 51 19.30 -6.15 1.26
N GLU A 52 17.97 -5.99 1.33
CA GLU A 52 17.02 -6.97 0.83
C GLU A 52 17.04 -7.08 -0.70
N ARG A 53 17.51 -6.04 -1.40
CA ARG A 53 17.66 -6.06 -2.87
C ARG A 53 18.84 -6.91 -3.32
N GLU A 54 19.88 -7.02 -2.50
CA GLU A 54 21.09 -7.78 -2.81
C GLU A 54 20.87 -9.29 -2.62
N GLU A 55 19.94 -9.66 -1.74
CA GLU A 55 19.66 -11.06 -1.39
C GLU A 55 18.57 -11.68 -2.27
N ALA A 56 18.59 -13.00 -2.47
CA ALA A 56 17.57 -13.66 -3.29
C ALA A 56 16.13 -13.45 -2.76
N PRO A 57 15.14 -13.11 -3.59
CA PRO A 57 13.75 -12.97 -3.14
C PRO A 57 13.22 -14.29 -2.54
N THR A 58 12.60 -14.20 -1.36
CA THR A 58 11.94 -15.33 -0.69
C THR A 58 10.53 -14.95 -0.29
N LEU A 59 9.67 -15.95 -0.07
CA LEU A 59 8.30 -15.72 0.38
C LEU A 59 8.28 -15.00 1.74
N MET A 60 9.15 -15.40 2.66
CA MET A 60 9.29 -14.76 3.96
C MET A 60 9.61 -13.26 3.83
N ARG A 61 10.55 -12.88 2.95
CA ARG A 61 10.84 -11.45 2.71
C ARG A 61 9.64 -10.70 2.15
N ALA A 62 8.96 -11.28 1.15
CA ALA A 62 7.75 -10.67 0.59
C ALA A 62 6.65 -10.49 1.66
N GLN A 63 6.48 -11.47 2.54
CA GLN A 63 5.57 -11.38 3.68
C GLN A 63 5.92 -10.25 4.65
N HIS A 64 7.20 -10.09 5.01
CA HIS A 64 7.64 -8.97 5.85
C HIS A 64 7.47 -7.61 5.16
N ILE A 65 7.61 -7.52 3.84
CA ILE A 65 7.33 -6.28 3.11
C ILE A 65 5.83 -5.94 3.18
N ILE A 66 4.93 -6.92 3.03
CA ILE A 66 3.48 -6.70 3.23
C ILE A 66 3.17 -6.22 4.65
N ALA A 67 3.82 -6.80 5.67
CA ALA A 67 3.68 -6.35 7.05
C ALA A 67 4.10 -4.88 7.22
N ARG A 68 5.23 -4.47 6.64
CA ARG A 68 5.70 -3.07 6.69
C ARG A 68 4.78 -2.08 5.99
N ILE A 69 4.19 -2.46 4.85
CA ILE A 69 3.19 -1.61 4.17
C ILE A 69 2.03 -1.29 5.13
N LEU A 70 1.67 -2.25 5.98
CA LEU A 70 0.59 -2.13 6.95
C LEU A 70 1.06 -1.64 8.33
N ASP A 71 2.29 -1.13 8.42
CA ASP A 71 2.91 -0.63 9.65
C ASP A 71 3.04 -1.67 10.79
N PHE A 72 3.23 -2.95 10.43
CA PHE A 72 3.62 -4.02 11.35
C PHE A 72 5.13 -4.27 11.31
N GLU A 73 5.72 -4.60 12.45
CA GLU A 73 7.15 -4.93 12.55
C GLU A 73 7.51 -6.22 11.79
N SER A 74 6.62 -7.21 11.86
CA SER A 74 6.84 -8.52 11.25
C SER A 74 5.58 -9.14 10.66
N TRP A 75 5.78 -10.14 9.79
CA TRP A 75 4.67 -10.97 9.33
C TRP A 75 3.98 -11.69 10.49
N ASP A 76 4.73 -12.08 11.52
CA ASP A 76 4.17 -12.76 12.69
C ASP A 76 3.18 -11.85 13.45
N ASP A 77 3.52 -10.57 13.61
CA ASP A 77 2.63 -9.58 14.24
C ASP A 77 1.37 -9.37 13.40
N LEU A 78 1.52 -9.30 12.08
CA LEU A 78 0.38 -9.18 11.18
C LEU A 78 -0.53 -10.40 11.31
N ILE A 79 0.00 -11.63 11.33
CA ILE A 79 -0.86 -12.83 11.33
C ILE A 79 -1.57 -13.10 12.66
N HIS A 80 -1.05 -12.52 13.75
CA HIS A 80 -1.60 -12.64 15.10
C HIS A 80 -2.37 -11.39 15.54
N ALA A 81 -2.56 -10.41 14.66
CA ALA A 81 -3.32 -9.23 14.96
C ALA A 81 -4.78 -9.58 15.36
N PRO A 82 -5.43 -8.76 16.20
CA PRO A 82 -6.86 -8.86 16.44
C PRO A 82 -7.70 -8.81 15.14
N GLU A 83 -8.87 -9.46 15.16
CA GLU A 83 -9.73 -9.59 13.96
C GLU A 83 -10.15 -8.23 13.38
N ASP A 84 -10.49 -7.26 14.23
CA ASP A 84 -10.89 -5.91 13.82
C ASP A 84 -9.74 -5.14 13.15
N GLN A 85 -8.51 -5.28 13.68
CA GLN A 85 -7.30 -4.74 13.05
C GLN A 85 -7.07 -5.38 11.67
N PHE A 86 -7.20 -6.70 11.56
CA PHE A 86 -7.06 -7.41 10.30
C PHE A 86 -8.05 -6.93 9.22
N GLU A 87 -9.32 -6.77 9.60
CA GLU A 87 -10.36 -6.31 8.68
C GLU A 87 -10.11 -4.88 8.22
N PHE A 88 -9.68 -4.00 9.14
CA PHE A 88 -9.27 -2.65 8.81
C PHE A 88 -8.08 -2.63 7.83
N CYS A 89 -7.00 -3.36 8.15
CA CYS A 89 -5.81 -3.43 7.31
C CYS A 89 -6.14 -3.97 5.91
N LYS A 90 -7.03 -4.96 5.82
CA LYS A 90 -7.48 -5.49 4.53
C LYS A 90 -8.24 -4.43 3.73
N LEU A 91 -9.17 -3.72 4.36
CA LEU A 91 -9.96 -2.68 3.71
C LEU A 91 -9.05 -1.56 3.16
N LEU A 92 -8.07 -1.12 3.94
CA LEU A 92 -7.09 -0.11 3.53
C LEU A 92 -6.24 -0.61 2.36
N PHE A 93 -5.68 -1.83 2.47
CA PHE A 93 -4.82 -2.39 1.41
C PHE A 93 -5.57 -2.63 0.09
N GLU A 94 -6.84 -3.02 0.14
CA GLU A 94 -7.67 -3.24 -1.06
C GLU A 94 -8.09 -1.95 -1.75
N ASN A 95 -8.08 -0.81 -1.05
CA ASN A 95 -8.49 0.49 -1.58
C ASN A 95 -7.33 1.49 -1.60
N GLN A 96 -6.09 0.99 -1.61
CA GLN A 96 -4.89 1.83 -1.68
C GLN A 96 -4.79 2.62 -2.98
N ASP A 97 -5.60 2.27 -4.00
CA ASP A 97 -5.81 2.97 -5.26
C ASP A 97 -6.83 4.12 -5.16
N LYS A 98 -7.44 4.34 -3.99
CA LYS A 98 -8.39 5.43 -3.74
C LYS A 98 -7.89 6.38 -2.65
N ILE A 99 -7.25 5.82 -1.64
CA ILE A 99 -6.61 6.54 -0.54
C ILE A 99 -5.36 5.75 -0.15
N ASP A 100 -4.19 6.34 -0.30
CA ASP A 100 -2.96 5.67 0.10
C ASP A 100 -2.75 5.71 1.62
N PHE A 101 -1.66 5.07 2.06
CA PHE A 101 -1.33 4.92 3.47
C PHE A 101 -0.98 6.26 4.14
N GLU A 102 -0.38 7.20 3.42
CA GLU A 102 0.02 8.51 3.95
C GLU A 102 -1.17 9.46 4.05
N GLU A 103 -2.02 9.49 3.00
CA GLU A 103 -3.28 10.22 3.01
C GLU A 103 -4.19 9.69 4.11
N TRP A 104 -4.31 8.37 4.26
CA TRP A 104 -5.06 7.77 5.36
C TRP A 104 -4.53 8.20 6.73
N ALA A 105 -3.21 8.13 6.95
CA ALA A 105 -2.61 8.53 8.22
C ALA A 105 -2.89 10.01 8.55
N SER A 106 -2.87 10.87 7.53
CA SER A 106 -3.18 12.29 7.65
C SER A 106 -4.67 12.51 7.99
N HIS A 107 -5.57 11.80 7.30
CA HIS A 107 -7.00 11.85 7.56
C HIS A 107 -7.33 11.38 8.99
N GLU A 108 -6.73 10.27 9.43
CA GLU A 108 -6.90 9.77 10.80
C GLU A 108 -6.41 10.78 11.84
N TYR A 109 -5.25 11.41 11.59
CA TYR A 109 -4.69 12.44 12.46
C TYR A 109 -5.64 13.64 12.61
N LEU A 110 -6.21 14.14 11.52
CA LEU A 110 -7.15 15.26 11.55
C LEU A 110 -8.42 14.93 12.34
N VAL A 111 -8.99 13.73 12.16
CA VAL A 111 -10.15 13.28 12.94
C VAL A 111 -9.83 13.20 14.43
N ASN A 112 -8.64 12.71 14.80
CA ASN A 112 -8.21 12.68 16.18
C ASN A 112 -8.01 14.09 16.77
N LEU A 113 -7.46 15.03 16.00
CA LEU A 113 -7.35 16.43 16.41
C LEU A 113 -8.72 17.05 16.69
N ASP A 114 -9.70 16.86 15.81
CA ASP A 114 -11.07 17.37 16.00
C ASP A 114 -11.70 16.83 17.29
N ARG A 115 -11.51 15.53 17.60
CA ARG A 115 -11.95 14.92 18.85
C ARG A 115 -11.35 15.61 20.08
N ILE A 116 -10.04 15.89 20.03
CA ILE A 116 -9.33 16.55 21.12
C ILE A 116 -9.84 17.99 21.28
N MET A 117 -10.06 18.72 20.18
CA MET A 117 -10.57 20.09 20.22
C MET A 117 -11.97 20.20 20.83
N VAL A 118 -12.80 19.17 20.72
CA VAL A 118 -14.12 19.10 21.40
C VAL A 118 -14.07 18.49 22.81
N GLY A 119 -12.85 18.32 23.37
CA GLY A 119 -12.65 17.90 24.76
C GLY A 119 -12.67 16.39 25.00
N LYS A 120 -12.58 15.55 23.96
CA LYS A 120 -12.38 14.10 24.13
C LYS A 120 -10.92 13.77 24.45
N SER A 121 -10.67 12.59 25.02
CA SER A 121 -9.31 12.10 25.25
C SER A 121 -8.54 11.92 23.94
N SER A 122 -7.21 12.04 24.01
CA SER A 122 -6.29 11.84 22.89
C SER A 122 -6.04 10.36 22.57
N GLU A 123 -6.99 9.48 22.90
CA GLU A 123 -6.88 8.06 22.62
C GLU A 123 -7.00 7.83 21.11
N SER A 124 -6.13 6.96 20.60
CA SER A 124 -6.21 6.52 19.20
C SER A 124 -7.58 5.89 18.92
N LEU A 125 -8.09 6.10 17.71
CA LEU A 125 -9.29 5.41 17.23
C LEU A 125 -9.07 3.89 17.34
N SER A 126 -10.08 3.20 17.87
CA SER A 126 -10.14 1.74 17.78
C SER A 126 -10.17 1.30 16.31
N TYR A 127 -9.74 0.06 16.02
CA TYR A 127 -9.77 -0.44 14.63
C TYR A 127 -11.17 -0.54 14.05
N THR A 128 -12.18 -0.77 14.89
CA THR A 128 -13.59 -0.69 14.48
C THR A 128 -13.98 0.73 14.04
N GLU A 129 -13.58 1.77 14.80
CA GLU A 129 -13.82 3.17 14.42
C GLU A 129 -13.03 3.54 13.15
N ARG A 130 -11.76 3.13 13.04
CA ARG A 130 -10.94 3.34 11.84
C ARG A 130 -11.58 2.72 10.60
N LYS A 131 -12.05 1.47 10.70
CA LYS A 131 -12.73 0.77 9.61
C LYS A 131 -14.02 1.48 9.20
N ALA A 132 -14.84 1.91 10.17
CA ALA A 132 -16.07 2.65 9.88
C ALA A 132 -15.79 4.01 9.21
N LEU A 133 -14.75 4.71 9.67
CA LEU A 133 -14.30 5.98 9.09
C LEU A 133 -13.80 5.81 7.66
N LEU A 134 -12.96 4.80 7.41
CA LEU A 134 -12.48 4.47 6.08
C LEU A 134 -13.62 4.09 5.15
N GLN A 135 -14.55 3.25 5.60
CA GLN A 135 -15.72 2.89 4.81
C GLN A 135 -16.54 4.11 4.43
N LYS A 136 -16.79 5.02 5.38
CA LYS A 136 -17.49 6.28 5.11
C LYS A 136 -16.76 7.13 4.07
N TYR A 137 -15.43 7.29 4.19
CA TYR A 137 -14.63 8.02 3.21
C TYR A 137 -14.80 7.40 1.81
N LEU A 138 -14.68 6.07 1.70
CA LEU A 138 -14.83 5.33 0.45
C LEU A 138 -16.25 5.44 -0.15
N ASP A 139 -17.28 5.51 0.69
CA ASP A 139 -18.68 5.67 0.26
C ASP A 139 -18.95 7.09 -0.25
N GLU A 140 -18.36 8.11 0.39
CA GLU A 140 -18.49 9.53 0.00
C GLU A 140 -17.65 9.87 -1.23
N HIS A 141 -16.50 9.21 -1.41
CA HIS A 141 -15.57 9.39 -2.52
C HIS A 141 -15.75 8.30 -3.58
N ALA A 142 -16.91 8.30 -4.24
CA ALA A 142 -17.23 7.39 -5.35
C ALA A 142 -16.59 7.78 -6.71
N GLY A 143 -15.84 8.88 -6.76
CA GLY A 143 -15.23 9.40 -7.98
C GLY A 143 -13.87 8.76 -8.31
N ARG A 144 -13.61 8.50 -9.59
CA ARG A 144 -12.28 8.10 -10.06
C ARG A 144 -11.30 9.26 -9.84
N TRP A 145 -10.28 8.99 -9.03
CA TRP A 145 -8.93 9.52 -9.05
C TRP A 145 -8.58 10.67 -9.99
N ASP A 146 -7.93 11.70 -9.43
CA ASP A 146 -7.32 12.84 -10.10
C ASP A 146 -6.08 12.51 -10.96
N GLY A 147 -5.72 11.22 -11.04
CA GLY A 147 -4.65 10.73 -11.91
C GLY A 147 -3.30 10.53 -11.22
N HIS A 148 -3.23 10.60 -9.88
CA HIS A 148 -2.03 10.30 -9.12
C HIS A 148 -1.98 8.84 -8.64
N PRO A 149 -1.04 8.00 -9.13
CA PRO A 149 -0.71 6.68 -8.58
C PRO A 149 -0.60 6.67 -7.05
N CYS A 150 -1.71 6.47 -6.34
CA CYS A 150 -1.75 6.28 -4.91
C CYS A 150 -1.64 4.78 -4.59
N GLY A 151 -0.88 4.46 -3.54
CA GLY A 151 -0.54 3.10 -3.14
C GLY A 151 0.62 2.47 -3.92
N TYR A 152 0.66 1.14 -3.90
CA TYR A 152 1.76 0.31 -4.39
C TYR A 152 1.32 -0.74 -5.41
N PHE A 153 0.06 -0.75 -5.84
CA PHE A 153 -0.37 -1.61 -6.94
C PHE A 153 -0.09 -0.95 -8.28
N LEU A 154 0.29 -1.76 -9.27
CA LEU A 154 0.33 -1.27 -10.64
C LEU A 154 -1.09 -1.09 -11.18
N PRO A 155 -1.32 -0.03 -11.97
CA PRO A 155 -2.55 0.13 -12.72
C PRO A 155 -2.79 -1.09 -13.62
N GLU A 156 -4.05 -1.54 -13.75
CA GLU A 156 -4.39 -2.56 -14.76
C GLU A 156 -4.00 -2.05 -16.15
N GLU A 157 -3.44 -2.91 -17.01
CA GLU A 157 -2.78 -2.56 -18.30
C GLU A 157 -3.58 -1.60 -19.22
N GLY A 158 -4.92 -1.53 -19.08
CA GLY A 158 -5.77 -0.56 -19.79
C GLY A 158 -5.69 0.89 -19.28
N SER A 159 -5.40 1.09 -17.99
CA SER A 159 -5.30 2.42 -17.37
C SER A 159 -3.92 3.06 -17.58
N GLU A 160 -2.87 2.28 -17.85
CA GLU A 160 -1.54 2.81 -18.16
C GLU A 160 -1.50 3.57 -19.50
N GLN A 161 -2.27 3.13 -20.51
CA GLN A 161 -2.43 3.87 -21.77
C GLN A 161 -3.19 5.20 -21.57
N GLU A 162 -4.22 5.21 -20.72
CA GLU A 162 -4.96 6.42 -20.36
C GLU A 162 -4.06 7.41 -19.61
N LEU A 163 -3.30 6.95 -18.60
CA LEU A 163 -2.36 7.75 -17.82
C LEU A 163 -1.22 8.31 -18.68
N ARG A 164 -0.61 7.48 -19.54
CA ARG A 164 0.41 7.94 -20.50
C ARG A 164 -0.15 8.97 -21.48
N SER A 165 -1.42 8.86 -21.86
CA SER A 165 -2.09 9.84 -22.74
C SER A 165 -2.42 11.16 -22.01
N ALA A 166 -2.79 11.10 -20.73
CA ALA A 166 -3.12 12.26 -19.89
C ALA A 166 -1.87 13.09 -19.56
N VAL A 167 -0.77 12.43 -19.16
CA VAL A 167 0.53 13.09 -18.91
C VAL A 167 1.09 13.73 -20.19
N ARG A 168 0.80 13.16 -21.37
CA ARG A 168 1.20 13.74 -22.65
C ARG A 168 0.37 14.98 -23.01
N LYS A 169 -0.89 15.04 -22.61
CA LYS A 169 -1.77 16.21 -22.81
C LYS A 169 -1.44 17.37 -21.85
N SER A 170 -1.08 17.09 -20.60
CA SER A 170 -0.74 18.13 -19.62
C SER A 170 0.61 18.83 -19.89
N ARG A 171 1.51 18.21 -20.66
CA ARG A 171 2.78 18.82 -21.11
C ARG A 171 2.65 19.70 -22.37
N ILE A 172 1.46 19.78 -22.98
CA ILE A 172 1.22 20.50 -24.24
C ILE A 172 0.34 21.76 -24.02
N CYS A 173 -0.07 22.05 -22.78
CA CYS A 173 -0.77 23.29 -22.41
C CYS A 173 0.15 24.25 -21.65
#